data_AF-A0A7D3XJ03-F1
#
_entry.id   AF-A0A7D3XJ03-F1
#
_cell.length_a   1.000
_cell.length_b   1.000
_cell.length_c   1.000
_cell.angle_alpha   90.00
_cell.angle_beta   90.00
_cell.angle_gamma   90.00
#
_symmetry.space_group_name_H-M   'P 1'
#
loop_
_entity.id
_entity.type
_entity.pdbx_description
1 polymer ?
#
loop_
_entity_poly.entity_id
_entity_poly.type
_entity_poly.pdbx_seq_one_letter_code
_entity_poly.pdbx_strand_id
1 'polypeptide(L)' 'MTENEERLLGKLALMCEQYIGGGQAEFLDHECISAGERAIEVLAEYGLVEVTSVRGGKWTDAGRALLDRA' A
#
# COMPACT_ATOMS: atom_id res chain seq x y z
N MET A 1 1.29 6.06 13.69
CA MET A 1 2.52 5.36 13.31
C MET A 1 3.68 5.97 14.07
N THR A 2 4.59 5.15 14.55
CA THR A 2 5.90 5.54 15.06
C THR A 2 6.85 5.84 13.89
N GLU A 3 7.98 6.52 14.15
CA GLU A 3 9.00 6.79 13.12
C GLU A 3 9.52 5.51 12.44
N ASN A 4 9.65 4.43 13.21
CA ASN A 4 10.11 3.16 12.68
C ASN A 4 9.06 2.47 11.80
N GLU A 5 7.77 2.60 12.14
CA GLU A 5 6.66 2.15 11.30
C GLU A 5 6.59 2.96 10.02
N GLU A 6 6.70 4.29 10.09
CA GLU A 6 6.71 5.16 8.91
C GLU A 6 7.84 4.78 7.94
N ARG A 7 9.06 4.57 8.46
CA ARG A 7 10.22 4.14 7.66
C ARG A 7 10.02 2.77 7.00
N LEU A 8 9.40 1.81 7.69
CA LEU A 8 9.21 0.45 7.17
C LEU A 8 8.02 0.35 6.22
N LEU A 9 6.89 0.95 6.60
CA LEU A 9 5.68 1.01 5.78
C LEU A 9 5.89 1.84 4.53
N GLY A 10 6.69 2.92 4.57
CA GLY A 10 7.05 3.68 3.37
C GLY A 10 7.77 2.83 2.33
N LYS A 11 8.73 2.00 2.76
CA LYS A 11 9.43 1.06 1.85
C LYS A 11 8.50 0.00 1.28
N LEU A 12 7.58 -0.53 2.10
CA LEU A 12 6.57 -1.49 1.64
C LEU A 12 5.62 -0.82 0.64
N ALA A 13 5.17 0.40 0.93
CA ALA A 13 4.25 1.16 0.10
C ALA A 13 4.87 1.48 -1.27
N LEU A 14 6.12 1.94 -1.31
CA LEU A 14 6.85 2.17 -2.56
C LEU A 14 6.98 0.89 -3.40
N MET A 15 7.28 -0.25 -2.76
CA MET A 15 7.34 -1.54 -3.46
C MET A 15 5.99 -1.91 -4.05
N CYS A 16 4.91 -1.78 -3.26
CA CYS A 16 3.56 -2.04 -3.76
C CYS A 16 3.19 -1.12 -4.92
N GLU A 17 3.45 0.18 -4.79
CA GLU A 17 3.15 1.15 -5.84
C GLU A 17 3.90 0.82 -7.14
N GLN A 18 5.19 0.49 -7.04
CA GLN A 18 6.02 0.17 -8.19
C GLN A 18 5.57 -1.11 -8.92
N TYR A 19 5.23 -2.17 -8.18
CA TYR A 19 5.03 -3.49 -8.77
C TYR A 19 3.57 -3.88 -8.97
N ILE A 20 2.66 -3.35 -8.16
CA ILE A 20 1.24 -3.72 -8.17
C ILE A 20 0.30 -2.50 -8.20
N GLY A 21 0.82 -1.27 -8.15
CA GLY A 21 0.03 -0.03 -8.23
C GLY A 21 0.01 0.68 -9.58
N GLY A 22 0.83 0.20 -10.53
CA GLY A 22 0.91 0.79 -11.87
C GLY A 22 1.53 2.20 -11.91
N GLY A 23 2.04 2.72 -10.78
CA GLY A 23 2.75 4.00 -10.70
C GLY A 23 1.84 5.24 -10.71
N GLN A 24 0.54 5.09 -10.46
CA GLN A 24 -0.43 6.20 -10.46
C GLN A 24 -0.97 6.55 -9.07
N ALA A 25 -0.58 5.82 -8.02
CA ALA A 25 -1.01 6.03 -6.64
C ALA A 25 -2.54 6.10 -6.44
N GLU A 26 -3.31 5.44 -7.32
CA GLU A 26 -4.76 5.33 -7.21
C GLU A 26 -5.21 3.96 -6.69
N PHE A 27 -4.72 2.87 -7.31
CA PHE A 27 -5.20 1.52 -7.07
C PHE A 27 -4.03 0.55 -6.90
N LEU A 28 -4.24 -0.51 -6.12
CA LEU A 28 -3.34 -1.65 -6.02
C LEU A 28 -4.09 -2.90 -6.49
N ASP A 29 -3.46 -3.67 -7.37
CA ASP A 29 -3.91 -4.99 -7.83
C ASP A 29 -2.80 -6.01 -7.57
N HIS A 30 -2.97 -6.85 -6.55
CA HIS A 30 -1.95 -7.83 -6.18
C HIS A 30 -1.88 -9.04 -7.14
N GLU A 31 -2.71 -9.10 -8.18
CA GLU A 31 -2.73 -10.17 -9.20
C GLU A 31 -2.83 -11.60 -8.63
N CYS A 32 -3.50 -11.76 -7.48
CA CYS A 32 -3.56 -13.01 -6.71
C CYS A 32 -2.16 -13.54 -6.28
N ILE A 33 -1.15 -12.68 -6.24
CA ILE A 33 0.18 -12.98 -5.73
C ILE A 33 0.14 -12.83 -4.21
N SER A 34 0.41 -13.94 -3.51
CA SER A 34 0.31 -14.02 -2.05
C SER A 34 1.16 -13.00 -1.28
N ALA A 35 2.27 -12.53 -1.86
CA ALA A 35 3.07 -11.47 -1.27
C ALA A 35 2.37 -10.10 -1.36
N GLY A 36 1.72 -9.81 -2.49
CA GLY A 36 0.95 -8.57 -2.67
C GLY A 36 -0.31 -8.53 -1.81
N GLU A 37 -0.99 -9.68 -1.66
CA GLU A 37 -2.13 -9.83 -0.74
C GLU A 37 -1.75 -9.42 0.68
N ARG A 38 -0.70 -10.07 1.24
CA ARG A 38 -0.22 -9.77 2.59
C ARG A 38 0.28 -8.34 2.74
N ALA A 39 0.92 -7.79 1.71
CA ALA A 39 1.38 -6.41 1.76
C ALA A 39 0.20 -5.42 1.84
N ILE A 40 -0.86 -5.66 1.05
CA ILE A 40 -2.08 -4.85 1.08
C ILE A 40 -2.79 -5.00 2.43
N GLU A 41 -2.88 -6.21 2.99
CA GLU A 41 -3.46 -6.43 4.33
C GLU A 41 -2.73 -5.61 5.39
N VAL A 42 -1.39 -5.66 5.45
CA VAL A 42 -0.60 -4.86 6.39
C VAL A 42 -0.83 -3.36 6.18
N LEU A 43 -0.82 -2.88 4.93
CA LEU A 43 -1.06 -1.46 4.66
C LEU A 43 -2.48 -1.03 5.07
N ALA A 44 -3.47 -1.92 4.93
CA ALA A 44 -4.85 -1.68 5.33
C ALA A 44 -5.02 -1.66 6.87
N GLU A 45 -4.32 -2.52 7.61
CA GLU A 45 -4.30 -2.50 9.08
C GLU A 45 -3.84 -1.15 9.65
N TYR A 46 -2.96 -0.46 8.92
CA TYR A 46 -2.48 0.88 9.26
C TYR A 46 -3.31 2.02 8.65
N GLY A 47 -4.42 1.71 7.96
CA GLY A 47 -5.31 2.68 7.33
C GLY A 47 -4.72 3.39 6.11
N LEU A 48 -3.66 2.83 5.51
CA LEU A 48 -2.98 3.38 4.33
C LEU A 48 -3.65 2.94 3.03
N VAL A 49 -4.33 1.79 3.05
CA VAL A 49 -5.10 1.25 1.92
C VAL A 49 -6.51 0.90 2.38
N GLU A 50 -7.50 1.26 1.58
CA GLU A 50 -8.87 0.79 1.71
C GLU A 50 -9.06 -0.44 0.81
N VAL A 51 -9.38 -1.59 1.39
CA VAL A 51 -9.65 -2.82 0.62
C VAL A 51 -11.02 -2.72 -0.01
N THR A 52 -11.07 -2.41 -1.31
CA THR A 52 -12.32 -2.22 -2.06
C THR A 52 -12.73 -3.44 -2.89
N SER A 53 -11.91 -4.49 -2.95
CA SER A 53 -12.19 -5.70 -3.73
C SER A 53 -11.48 -6.94 -3.17
N VAL A 54 -11.81 -8.12 -3.69
CA VAL A 54 -11.10 -9.37 -3.39
C VAL A 54 -9.67 -9.38 -3.93
N ARG A 55 -9.32 -8.46 -4.84
CA ARG A 55 -8.07 -8.46 -5.61
C ARG A 55 -7.18 -7.24 -5.34
N GLY A 56 -7.48 -6.48 -4.29
CA GLY A 56 -6.69 -5.32 -3.90
C GLY A 56 -7.51 -4.18 -3.34
N GLY A 57 -7.00 -2.96 -3.48
CA GLY A 57 -7.55 -1.81 -2.78
C GLY A 57 -7.14 -0.47 -3.36
N LYS A 58 -7.54 0.60 -2.69
CA LYS A 58 -7.23 1.99 -3.05
C LYS A 58 -6.37 2.62 -1.99
N TRP A 59 -5.41 3.43 -2.39
CA TRP A 59 -4.69 4.26 -1.42
C TRP A 59 -5.65 5.22 -0.72
N THR A 60 -5.52 5.35 0.60
CA THR A 60 -6.18 6.41 1.35
C THR A 60 -5.39 7.72 1.19
N ASP A 61 -5.94 8.84 1.69
CA ASP A 61 -5.18 10.10 1.76
C ASP A 61 -3.88 9.94 2.57
N ALA A 62 -3.92 9.15 3.65
CA ALA A 62 -2.75 8.86 4.47
C ALA A 62 -1.72 8.00 3.72
N GLY A 63 -2.19 7.02 2.93
CA GLY A 63 -1.33 6.19 2.07
C GLY A 63 -0.60 7.02 1.02
N ARG A 64 -1.32 7.88 0.29
CA ARG A 64 -0.73 8.83 -0.67
C ARG A 64 0.28 9.76 -0.01
N ALA A 65 -0.09 10.34 1.13
CA ALA A 65 0.80 11.23 1.86
C ALA A 65 2.07 10.52 2.36
N LEU A 66 2.02 9.21 2.63
CA LEU A 66 3.19 8.41 2.98
C LEU A 66 4.08 8.16 1.76
N LEU A 67 3.49 7.86 0.59
CA LEU A 67 4.23 7.68 -0.67
C LEU A 67 5.01 8.94 -1.07
N ASP A 68 4.40 10.13 -0.91
CA ASP A 68 5.05 11.40 -1.25
C ASP A 68 6.27 11.72 -0.37
N ARG A 69 6.42 11.05 0.78
CA ARG A 69 7.49 11.30 1.78
C ARG A 69 8.55 10.20 1.80
N ALA A 70 8.29 9.06 1.17
CA ALA A 70 9.12 7.86 1.20
C ALA A 70 10.23 7.91 0.15
#